data_AF-A0A929E321-F1
#
_entry.id   AF-A0A929E321-F1
#
_cell.length_a   1.000
_cell.length_b   1.000
_cell.length_c   1.000
_cell.angle_alpha   90.00
_cell.angle_beta   90.00
_cell.angle_gamma   90.00
#
_symmetry.space_group_name_H-M   'P 1'
#
loop_
_entity.id
_entity.type
_entity.pdbx_description
1 polymer ?
#
loop_
_entity_poly.entity_id
_entity_poly.type
_entity_poly.pdbx_seq_one_letter_code
_entity_poly.pdbx_strand_id
1 'polypeptide(L)'
;ANRLKITAQDNLKLGTIDRVIQEPRLGARRDDFAFFKQLRSEIIRATDEVVLKTKSFRAFRAYEVKLKKAEESATEEPEINISWDLNKDEIKRLLSFRSKKYRNMAINYFSGQPTPSEAIYRKTRNIIFRLYYSFRYDLLRNQQKQMEKVLEDVSGEGSVILKRLTSPLTTAYDFIRRKPDAKKARPTIERPSVPEELDIWDTYTSPLANEDRTISCPNAAKHSCKDLWVPDLYGEFCGVCENCGHHFPLEYEWYLKHLFDSDSIRVFNTEIGSLNPLDYPGFDDRLKLARAKTGRASANITFYAKVMDVDIVATMLYNDFRNGTVGAAEGEKFVRACEKARLKRRPLLAYVHTTGGIRIHEGTLGVTQMPKCTMAVREYIDSGGLYIVVYDNNSYAGPVASFLGCSPYQFAIRSSRIGFAGSRVIRETTGEDLPPDYHNCRNALRRGHIQGIWDRRDFKKNLYKALLTMGGRNLYYR
;
A
#
# COMPACT_ATOMS: atom_id res chain seq x y z
N ALA A 1 -10.06 6.12 27.62
CA ALA A 1 -10.04 4.65 27.41
C ALA A 1 -11.41 4.12 26.96
N ASN A 2 -12.47 4.27 27.76
CA ASN A 2 -13.77 3.61 27.52
C ASN A 2 -14.42 3.94 26.17
N ARG A 3 -14.40 5.20 25.73
CA ARG A 3 -14.95 5.61 24.42
C ARG A 3 -14.22 5.02 23.21
N LEU A 4 -12.96 4.64 23.38
CA LEU A 4 -12.12 4.07 22.33
C LEU A 4 -11.99 2.55 22.46
N LYS A 5 -12.68 1.93 23.44
CA LYS A 5 -12.60 0.50 23.74
C LYS A 5 -11.14 -0.02 23.74
N ILE A 6 -10.25 0.71 24.42
CA ILE A 6 -8.79 0.40 24.46
C ILE A 6 -8.36 -0.30 25.77
N THR A 7 -9.29 -0.81 26.57
CA THR A 7 -8.93 -1.58 27.77
C THR A 7 -8.30 -2.92 27.36
N ALA A 8 -7.59 -3.58 28.29
CA ALA A 8 -7.02 -4.90 28.01
C ALA A 8 -8.12 -5.92 27.64
N GLN A 9 -9.25 -5.93 28.36
CA GLN A 9 -10.38 -6.80 28.03
C GLN A 9 -11.00 -6.48 26.67
N ASP A 10 -11.13 -5.20 26.31
CA ASP A 10 -11.64 -4.82 24.99
C ASP A 10 -10.71 -5.30 23.87
N ASN A 11 -9.41 -5.08 24.04
CA ASN A 11 -8.41 -5.51 23.06
C ASN A 11 -8.36 -7.03 22.88
N LEU A 12 -8.61 -7.79 23.96
CA LEU A 12 -8.76 -9.24 23.92
C LEU A 12 -10.01 -9.64 23.10
N LYS A 13 -11.16 -8.98 23.35
CA LYS A 13 -12.41 -9.20 22.58
C LYS A 13 -12.26 -8.84 21.11
N LEU A 14 -11.53 -7.76 20.81
CA LEU A 14 -11.23 -7.33 19.44
C LEU A 14 -10.18 -8.22 18.75
N GLY A 15 -9.54 -9.15 19.48
CA GLY A 15 -8.49 -10.03 18.94
C GLY A 15 -7.20 -9.31 18.59
N THR A 16 -6.94 -8.15 19.20
CA THR A 16 -5.71 -7.36 18.99
C THR A 16 -4.56 -7.79 19.91
N ILE A 17 -4.90 -8.44 21.04
CA ILE A 17 -3.98 -9.10 21.96
C ILE A 17 -4.46 -10.53 22.22
N ASP A 18 -3.54 -11.42 22.63
CA ASP A 18 -3.86 -12.83 22.84
C ASP A 18 -4.19 -13.17 24.30
N ARG A 19 -3.62 -12.42 25.27
CA ARG A 19 -3.81 -12.66 26.70
C ARG A 19 -3.65 -11.39 27.51
N VAL A 20 -4.31 -11.36 28.67
CA VAL A 20 -4.21 -10.29 29.68
C VAL A 20 -3.54 -10.88 30.92
N ILE A 21 -2.54 -10.17 31.44
CA ILE A 21 -1.90 -10.48 32.72
C ILE A 21 -2.37 -9.41 33.70
N GLN A 22 -2.87 -9.85 34.85
CA GLN A 22 -3.45 -8.94 35.83
C GLN A 22 -2.32 -8.38 36.71
N GLU A 23 -2.18 -7.06 36.69
CA GLU A 23 -1.27 -6.36 37.59
C GLU A 23 -1.80 -6.35 39.04
N PRO A 24 -0.91 -6.29 40.05
CA PRO A 24 -1.30 -6.04 41.43
C PRO A 24 -2.14 -4.76 41.55
N ARG A 25 -3.05 -4.71 42.53
CA ARG A 25 -4.01 -3.59 42.69
C ARG A 25 -3.36 -2.21 42.81
N LEU A 26 -2.14 -2.13 43.33
CA LEU A 26 -1.37 -0.88 43.51
C LEU A 26 -0.36 -0.63 42.39
N GLY A 27 -0.44 -1.39 41.29
CA GLY A 27 0.58 -1.44 40.24
C GLY A 27 1.77 -2.31 40.64
N ALA A 28 2.44 -2.89 39.63
CA ALA A 28 3.63 -3.70 39.86
C ALA A 28 4.81 -2.84 40.34
N ARG A 29 5.30 -3.11 41.55
CA ARG A 29 6.54 -2.55 42.10
C ARG A 29 7.71 -3.49 41.85
N ARG A 30 8.94 -2.97 41.93
CA ARG A 30 10.17 -3.75 41.72
C ARG A 30 10.26 -5.01 42.60
N ASP A 31 9.64 -4.99 43.77
CA ASP A 31 9.70 -6.06 44.76
C ASP A 31 8.55 -7.08 44.64
N ASP A 32 7.67 -6.92 43.66
CA ASP A 32 6.58 -7.88 43.39
C ASP A 32 7.10 -9.12 42.66
N PHE A 33 7.95 -9.89 43.34
CA PHE A 33 8.61 -11.09 42.78
C PHE A 33 7.61 -12.11 42.24
N ALA A 34 6.46 -12.28 42.91
CA ALA A 34 5.41 -13.19 42.45
C ALA A 34 4.82 -12.76 41.10
N PHE A 35 4.54 -11.46 40.92
CA PHE A 35 4.05 -10.92 39.66
C PHE A 35 5.09 -11.06 38.56
N PHE A 36 6.35 -10.71 38.81
CA PHE A 36 7.39 -10.84 37.79
C PHE A 36 7.72 -12.30 37.46
N LYS A 37 7.62 -13.21 38.44
CA LYS A 37 7.70 -14.66 38.19
C LYS A 37 6.59 -15.10 37.24
N GLN A 38 5.35 -14.69 37.50
CA GLN A 38 4.21 -14.97 36.62
C GLN A 38 4.36 -14.32 35.23
N LEU A 39 4.83 -13.08 35.16
CA LEU A 39 5.06 -12.39 33.89
C LEU A 39 6.12 -13.12 33.06
N ARG A 40 7.22 -13.55 33.71
CA ARG A 40 8.28 -14.33 33.07
C ARG A 40 7.74 -15.66 32.55
N SER A 41 6.96 -16.40 33.34
CA SER A 41 6.40 -17.68 32.91
C SER A 41 5.42 -17.51 31.72
N GLU A 42 4.62 -16.44 31.72
CA GLU A 42 3.73 -16.13 30.60
C GLU A 42 4.48 -15.73 29.32
N ILE A 43 5.59 -14.98 29.44
CA ILE A 43 6.45 -14.64 28.28
C ILE A 43 7.07 -15.89 27.68
N ILE A 44 7.60 -16.79 28.53
CA ILE A 44 8.19 -18.07 28.10
C ILE A 44 7.11 -18.90 27.41
N ARG A 45 5.96 -19.10 28.06
CA ARG A 45 4.81 -19.85 27.50
C ARG A 45 4.37 -19.31 26.14
N ALA A 46 4.23 -17.99 25.99
CA ALA A 46 3.84 -17.36 24.74
C ALA A 46 4.89 -17.57 23.63
N THR A 47 6.17 -17.50 24.00
CA THR A 47 7.30 -17.74 23.07
C THR A 47 7.33 -19.20 22.63
N ASP A 48 7.18 -20.12 23.58
CA ASP A 48 7.11 -21.56 23.32
C ASP A 48 5.96 -21.91 22.39
N GLU A 49 4.76 -21.37 22.64
CA GLU A 49 3.60 -21.59 21.77
C GLU A 49 3.86 -21.15 20.33
N VAL A 50 4.51 -20.00 20.14
CA VAL A 50 4.86 -19.48 18.81
C VAL A 50 5.91 -20.36 18.13
N VAL A 51 6.96 -20.77 18.85
CA VAL A 51 8.03 -21.63 18.32
C VAL A 51 7.48 -23.01 17.95
N LEU A 52 6.70 -23.63 18.83
CA LEU A 52 6.15 -24.97 18.62
C LEU A 52 5.18 -25.04 17.43
N LYS A 53 4.41 -23.98 17.18
CA LYS A 53 3.55 -23.87 15.97
C LYS A 53 4.34 -23.99 14.67
N THR A 54 5.63 -23.66 14.68
CA THR A 54 6.50 -23.71 13.49
C THR A 54 7.18 -25.08 13.31
N LYS A 55 7.39 -25.79 14.44
CA LYS A 55 7.96 -27.14 14.49
C LYS A 55 6.96 -28.19 13.98
N SER A 56 7.41 -29.44 13.87
CA SER A 56 6.55 -30.53 13.37
C SER A 56 5.32 -30.76 14.26
N PHE A 57 4.20 -31.18 13.67
CA PHE A 57 2.95 -31.47 14.39
C PHE A 57 3.14 -32.53 15.51
N ARG A 58 4.12 -33.43 15.35
CA ARG A 58 4.50 -34.42 16.39
C ARG A 58 5.16 -33.75 17.60
N ALA A 59 6.04 -32.77 17.38
CA ALA A 59 6.66 -32.00 18.46
C ALA A 59 5.63 -31.15 19.21
N PHE A 60 4.69 -30.55 18.49
CA PHE A 60 3.58 -29.78 19.09
C PHE A 60 2.67 -30.66 19.96
N ARG A 61 2.19 -31.82 19.45
CA ARG A 61 1.38 -32.76 20.25
C ARG A 61 2.15 -33.33 21.45
N ALA A 62 3.42 -33.67 21.27
CA ALA A 62 4.25 -34.18 22.38
C ALA A 62 4.41 -33.14 23.49
N TYR A 63 4.51 -31.86 23.13
CA TYR A 63 4.50 -30.76 24.09
C TYR A 63 3.15 -30.63 24.81
N GLU A 64 2.03 -30.59 24.09
CA GLU A 64 0.70 -30.49 24.73
C GLU A 64 0.43 -31.64 25.71
N VAL A 65 0.85 -32.85 25.37
CA VAL A 65 0.74 -34.02 26.27
C VAL A 65 1.62 -33.86 27.51
N LYS A 66 2.85 -33.34 27.36
CA LYS A 66 3.72 -33.05 28.51
C LYS A 66 3.17 -31.93 29.39
N LEU A 67 2.61 -30.89 28.77
CA LEU A 67 2.01 -29.77 29.49
C LEU A 67 0.78 -30.20 30.28
N LYS A 68 -0.13 -30.98 29.68
CA LYS A 68 -1.29 -31.54 30.39
C LYS A 68 -0.89 -32.45 31.55
N LYS A 69 0.10 -33.33 31.35
CA LYS A 69 0.63 -34.19 32.42
C LYS A 69 1.22 -33.38 33.58
N ALA A 70 1.77 -32.22 33.27
CA ALA A 70 2.36 -31.35 34.27
C ALA A 70 1.34 -30.45 34.99
N GLU A 71 0.27 -30.03 34.29
CA GLU A 71 -0.90 -29.41 34.91
C GLU A 71 -1.61 -30.39 35.88
N GLU A 72 -1.59 -31.69 35.58
CA GLU A 72 -2.11 -32.75 36.46
C GLU A 72 -1.22 -33.01 37.69
N SER A 73 0.09 -32.80 37.60
CA SER A 73 1.04 -32.90 38.73
C SER A 73 1.20 -31.55 39.43
N ALA A 74 0.25 -31.20 40.30
CA ALA A 74 0.08 -29.88 40.92
C ALA A 74 1.24 -29.34 41.82
N THR A 75 2.43 -29.95 41.82
CA THR A 75 3.54 -29.62 42.73
C THR A 75 4.79 -29.05 42.06
N GLU A 76 5.00 -29.23 40.75
CA GLU A 76 6.20 -28.73 40.06
C GLU A 76 5.84 -28.08 38.73
N GLU A 77 6.29 -26.83 38.52
CA GLU A 77 6.19 -26.18 37.21
C GLU A 77 7.02 -27.00 36.21
N PRO A 78 6.44 -27.50 35.11
CA PRO A 78 7.19 -28.25 34.12
C PRO A 78 8.18 -27.31 33.42
N GLU A 79 9.47 -27.38 33.78
CA GLU A 79 10.54 -26.78 32.98
C GLU A 79 10.75 -27.61 31.71
N ILE A 80 9.78 -27.55 30.78
CA ILE A 80 9.94 -28.12 29.44
C ILE A 80 10.78 -27.13 28.65
N ASN A 81 12.10 -27.30 28.72
CA ASN A 81 13.01 -26.45 27.99
C ASN A 81 12.92 -26.72 26.48
N ILE A 82 12.42 -25.74 25.72
CA ILE A 82 12.33 -25.79 24.26
C ILE A 82 13.42 -24.89 23.70
N SER A 83 14.30 -25.46 22.87
CA SER A 83 15.21 -24.63 22.07
C SER A 83 14.40 -23.74 21.13
N TRP A 84 14.64 -22.43 21.20
CA TRP A 84 14.05 -21.41 20.34
C TRP A 84 14.79 -21.22 19.02
N ASP A 85 15.78 -22.07 18.75
CA ASP A 85 16.48 -22.06 17.47
C ASP A 85 15.55 -22.56 16.37
N LEU A 86 15.47 -21.78 15.29
CA LEU A 86 14.61 -22.06 14.15
C LEU A 86 15.45 -22.28 12.90
N ASN A 87 15.18 -23.38 12.21
CA ASN A 87 15.72 -23.63 10.88
C ASN A 87 15.11 -22.67 9.84
N LYS A 88 15.75 -22.52 8.68
CA LYS A 88 15.28 -21.62 7.60
C LYS A 88 13.82 -21.87 7.20
N ASP A 89 13.38 -23.13 7.15
CA ASP A 89 11.99 -23.47 6.80
C ASP A 89 11.01 -23.19 7.94
N GLU A 90 11.44 -23.33 9.20
CA GLU A 90 10.64 -22.98 10.37
C GLU A 90 10.47 -21.46 10.46
N ILE A 91 11.51 -20.68 10.14
CA ILE A 91 11.43 -19.21 10.01
C ILE A 91 10.42 -18.82 8.92
N LYS A 92 10.44 -19.48 7.75
CA LYS A 92 9.43 -19.22 6.70
C LYS A 92 8.01 -19.51 7.18
N ARG A 93 7.79 -20.60 7.91
CA ARG A 93 6.48 -20.92 8.51
C ARG A 93 6.07 -19.87 9.53
N LEU A 94 6.98 -19.44 10.40
CA LEU A 94 6.75 -18.39 11.40
C LEU A 94 6.28 -17.10 10.74
N LEU A 95 7.00 -16.64 9.71
CA LEU A 95 6.65 -15.45 8.94
C LEU A 95 5.28 -15.59 8.28
N SER A 96 4.95 -16.78 7.75
CA SER A 96 3.62 -17.06 7.19
C SER A 96 2.51 -16.99 8.24
N PHE A 97 2.72 -17.56 9.44
CA PHE A 97 1.76 -17.47 10.54
C PHE A 97 1.60 -16.03 11.03
N ARG A 98 2.69 -15.29 11.17
CA ARG A 98 2.68 -13.87 11.56
C ARG A 98 1.90 -13.04 10.54
N SER A 99 2.15 -13.23 9.24
CA SER A 99 1.39 -12.55 8.19
C SER A 99 -0.10 -12.89 8.27
N LYS A 100 -0.45 -14.17 8.38
CA LYS A 100 -1.86 -14.60 8.54
C LYS A 100 -2.53 -13.95 9.75
N LYS A 101 -1.84 -13.91 10.90
CA LYS A 101 -2.35 -13.26 12.13
C LYS A 101 -2.70 -11.79 11.88
N TYR A 102 -1.75 -10.99 11.39
CA TYR A 102 -2.00 -9.57 11.15
C TYR A 102 -3.00 -9.31 10.02
N ARG A 103 -3.02 -10.13 8.96
CA ARG A 103 -4.03 -10.00 7.90
C ARG A 103 -5.44 -10.25 8.40
N ASN A 104 -5.60 -11.22 9.31
CA ASN A 104 -6.88 -11.57 9.89
C ASN A 104 -7.38 -10.54 10.91
N MET A 105 -6.49 -9.71 11.45
CA MET A 105 -6.90 -8.60 12.31
C MET A 105 -7.76 -7.59 11.54
N ALA A 106 -8.76 -7.08 12.24
CA ALA A 106 -9.71 -6.09 11.77
C ALA A 106 -10.54 -6.47 10.52
N ILE A 107 -10.54 -7.75 10.08
CA ILE A 107 -11.27 -8.15 8.86
C ILE A 107 -12.77 -7.87 8.99
N ASN A 108 -13.36 -8.00 10.17
CA ASN A 108 -14.82 -7.88 10.33
C ASN A 108 -15.30 -6.43 10.55
N TYR A 109 -14.42 -5.43 10.50
CA TYR A 109 -14.71 -4.05 10.94
C TYR A 109 -14.74 -3.04 9.79
N PHE A 110 -15.07 -3.49 8.58
CA PHE A 110 -15.33 -2.66 7.41
C PHE A 110 -16.56 -3.19 6.65
N SER A 111 -17.23 -2.33 5.88
CA SER A 111 -18.41 -2.72 5.07
C SER A 111 -18.01 -3.40 3.77
N GLY A 112 -18.91 -4.16 3.15
CA GLY A 112 -18.62 -4.83 1.88
C GLY A 112 -17.82 -6.12 2.03
N GLN A 113 -18.11 -6.89 3.10
CA GLN A 113 -17.71 -8.29 3.18
C GLN A 113 -18.29 -9.03 1.97
N PRO A 114 -17.50 -9.83 1.24
CA PRO A 114 -18.06 -10.66 0.19
C PRO A 114 -19.04 -11.67 0.81
N THR A 115 -20.17 -11.88 0.15
CA THR A 115 -21.06 -12.99 0.50
C THR A 115 -20.31 -14.32 0.37
N PRO A 116 -20.69 -15.40 1.07
CA PRO A 116 -19.97 -16.68 1.01
C PRO A 116 -19.76 -17.19 -0.42
N SER A 117 -20.75 -17.02 -1.29
CA SER A 117 -20.67 -17.36 -2.72
C SER A 117 -19.66 -16.48 -3.47
N GLU A 118 -19.67 -15.16 -3.26
CA GLU A 118 -18.69 -14.25 -3.83
C GLU A 118 -17.27 -14.54 -3.34
N ALA A 119 -17.10 -14.92 -2.08
CA ALA A 119 -15.80 -15.27 -1.51
C ALA A 119 -15.23 -16.51 -2.20
N ILE A 120 -16.05 -17.53 -2.43
CA ILE A 120 -15.68 -18.73 -3.20
C ILE A 120 -15.32 -18.35 -4.63
N TYR A 121 -16.16 -17.56 -5.31
CA TYR A 121 -15.90 -17.09 -6.68
C TYR A 121 -14.60 -16.28 -6.79
N ARG A 122 -14.34 -15.36 -5.86
CA ARG A 122 -13.08 -14.60 -5.80
C ARG A 122 -11.90 -15.53 -5.60
N LYS A 123 -12.02 -16.56 -4.75
CA LYS A 123 -10.96 -17.54 -4.48
C LYS A 123 -10.66 -18.40 -5.70
N THR A 124 -11.68 -18.98 -6.35
CA THR A 124 -11.51 -19.76 -7.58
C THR A 124 -10.93 -18.91 -8.70
N ARG A 125 -11.45 -17.70 -8.90
CA ARG A 125 -10.94 -16.74 -9.87
C ARG A 125 -9.47 -16.37 -9.59
N ASN A 126 -9.10 -16.17 -8.33
CA ASN A 126 -7.70 -15.88 -7.96
C ASN A 126 -6.78 -17.09 -8.19
N ILE A 127 -7.26 -18.32 -7.98
CA ILE A 127 -6.50 -19.54 -8.29
C ILE A 127 -6.30 -19.64 -9.81
N ILE A 128 -7.37 -19.47 -10.59
CA ILE A 128 -7.30 -19.47 -12.06
C ILE A 128 -6.35 -18.38 -12.55
N PHE A 129 -6.44 -17.16 -12.01
CA PHE A 129 -5.51 -16.09 -12.37
C PHE A 129 -4.07 -16.40 -11.96
N ARG A 130 -3.83 -16.98 -10.79
CA ARG A 130 -2.48 -17.38 -10.39
C ARG A 130 -1.92 -18.43 -11.35
N LEU A 131 -2.72 -19.42 -11.75
CA LEU A 131 -2.32 -20.42 -12.74
C LEU A 131 -2.05 -19.76 -14.09
N TYR A 132 -2.95 -18.89 -14.55
CA TYR A 132 -2.79 -18.14 -15.79
C TYR A 132 -1.52 -17.28 -15.81
N TYR A 133 -1.28 -16.49 -14.75
CA TYR A 133 -0.10 -15.63 -14.69
C TYR A 133 1.18 -16.41 -14.42
N SER A 134 1.14 -17.49 -13.65
CA SER A 134 2.30 -18.39 -13.51
C SER A 134 2.64 -19.05 -14.84
N PHE A 135 1.65 -19.58 -15.57
CA PHE A 135 1.86 -20.12 -16.91
C PHE A 135 2.40 -19.06 -17.88
N ARG A 136 1.74 -17.89 -17.93
CA ARG A 136 2.10 -16.79 -18.83
C ARG A 136 3.50 -16.22 -18.55
N TYR A 137 3.93 -16.14 -17.30
CA TYR A 137 5.20 -15.49 -16.97
C TYR A 137 6.33 -16.46 -16.64
N ASP A 138 6.07 -17.64 -16.09
CA ASP A 138 7.11 -18.61 -15.75
C ASP A 138 7.41 -19.53 -16.94
N LEU A 139 6.38 -20.07 -17.61
CA LEU A 139 6.59 -21.01 -18.71
C LEU A 139 6.98 -20.31 -20.01
N LEU A 140 6.19 -19.31 -20.45
CA LEU A 140 6.46 -18.61 -21.70
C LEU A 140 7.77 -17.83 -21.66
N ARG A 141 8.11 -17.20 -20.53
CA ARG A 141 9.36 -16.43 -20.41
C ARG A 141 10.59 -17.33 -20.41
N ASN A 142 10.52 -18.49 -19.75
CA ASN A 142 11.61 -19.46 -19.79
C ASN A 142 11.81 -19.98 -21.21
N GLN A 143 10.74 -20.25 -21.95
CA GLN A 143 10.84 -20.65 -23.35
C GLN A 143 11.31 -19.51 -24.27
N GLN A 144 10.87 -18.27 -24.06
CA GLN A 144 11.38 -17.12 -24.81
C GLN A 144 12.88 -16.91 -24.60
N LYS A 145 13.36 -16.96 -23.34
CA LYS A 145 14.81 -16.86 -23.05
C LYS A 145 15.61 -18.02 -23.64
N GLN A 146 15.06 -19.23 -23.63
CA GLN A 146 15.68 -20.38 -24.28
C GLN A 146 15.69 -20.22 -25.80
N MET A 147 14.61 -19.74 -26.42
CA MET A 147 14.56 -19.48 -27.86
C MET A 147 15.47 -18.34 -28.28
N GLU A 148 15.56 -17.26 -27.51
CA GLU A 148 16.45 -16.13 -27.76
C GLU A 148 17.92 -16.56 -27.65
N LYS A 149 18.26 -17.36 -26.63
CA LYS A 149 19.59 -17.95 -26.49
C LYS A 149 19.91 -18.93 -27.62
N VAL A 150 18.96 -19.78 -28.01
CA VAL A 150 19.13 -20.70 -29.16
C VAL A 150 19.20 -19.91 -30.47
N LEU A 151 18.47 -18.80 -30.62
CA LEU A 151 18.56 -17.93 -31.80
C LEU A 151 19.90 -17.20 -31.87
N GLU A 152 20.44 -16.72 -30.75
CA GLU A 152 21.80 -16.16 -30.68
C GLU A 152 22.85 -17.24 -30.98
N ASP A 153 22.76 -18.43 -30.37
CA ASP A 153 23.68 -19.55 -30.59
C ASP A 153 23.60 -20.09 -32.05
N VAL A 154 22.42 -20.07 -32.68
CA VAL A 154 22.17 -20.56 -34.05
C VAL A 154 22.33 -19.46 -35.10
N SER A 155 22.40 -18.18 -34.72
CA SER A 155 22.83 -17.10 -35.62
C SER A 155 24.29 -17.22 -36.04
N GLY A 156 25.08 -17.99 -35.28
CA GLY A 156 26.41 -18.44 -35.69
C GLY A 156 26.37 -19.52 -36.78
N GLU A 157 25.44 -20.47 -36.73
CA GLU A 157 25.38 -21.60 -37.67
C GLU A 157 23.94 -22.16 -37.86
N GLY A 158 23.35 -21.97 -39.06
CA GLY A 158 22.32 -22.87 -39.62
C GLY A 158 20.82 -22.54 -39.40
N SER A 159 20.26 -21.57 -40.14
CA SER A 159 18.87 -21.08 -40.00
C SER A 159 17.75 -21.91 -40.67
N VAL A 160 18.03 -23.04 -41.32
CA VAL A 160 17.05 -23.68 -42.22
C VAL A 160 16.25 -24.82 -41.57
N ILE A 161 16.79 -25.47 -40.54
CA ILE A 161 16.17 -26.68 -39.95
C ILE A 161 15.05 -26.35 -38.94
N LEU A 162 15.11 -25.18 -38.28
CA LEU A 162 14.15 -24.83 -37.23
C LEU A 162 12.75 -24.45 -37.74
N LYS A 163 12.63 -23.86 -38.94
CA LYS A 163 11.32 -23.47 -39.53
C LYS A 163 10.38 -24.65 -39.77
N ARG A 164 10.92 -25.88 -39.91
CA ARG A 164 10.12 -27.10 -40.04
C ARG A 164 9.68 -27.68 -38.70
N LEU A 165 10.43 -27.45 -37.63
CA LEU A 165 10.14 -28.00 -36.29
C LEU A 165 9.24 -27.10 -35.45
N THR A 166 9.23 -25.79 -35.70
CA THR A 166 8.43 -24.82 -34.92
C THR A 166 7.07 -24.50 -35.54
N SER A 167 6.80 -24.93 -36.77
CA SER A 167 5.54 -24.66 -37.47
C SER A 167 4.28 -25.09 -36.71
N PRO A 168 4.19 -26.26 -36.03
CA PRO A 168 2.97 -26.63 -35.31
C PRO A 168 2.74 -25.76 -34.06
N LEU A 169 3.83 -25.30 -33.41
CA LEU A 169 3.78 -24.48 -32.20
C LEU A 169 3.46 -23.01 -32.51
N THR A 170 3.94 -22.47 -33.63
CA THR A 170 3.59 -21.12 -34.07
C THR A 170 2.11 -21.02 -34.45
N THR A 171 1.53 -22.06 -35.07
CA THR A 171 0.08 -22.10 -35.33
C THR A 171 -0.75 -22.14 -34.04
N ALA A 172 -0.29 -22.85 -33.00
CA ALA A 172 -0.97 -22.86 -31.71
C ALA A 172 -0.86 -21.50 -30.98
N TYR A 173 0.30 -20.84 -31.09
CA TYR A 173 0.53 -19.50 -30.58
C TYR A 173 -0.36 -18.45 -31.27
N ASP A 174 -0.49 -18.52 -32.60
CA ASP A 174 -1.34 -17.63 -33.38
C ASP A 174 -2.84 -17.90 -33.18
N PHE A 175 -3.22 -19.16 -32.90
CA PHE A 175 -4.60 -19.52 -32.54
C PHE A 175 -5.04 -18.90 -31.21
N ILE A 176 -4.14 -18.84 -30.22
CA ILE A 176 -4.39 -18.20 -28.92
C ILE A 176 -4.38 -16.66 -29.03
N ARG A 177 -3.74 -16.11 -30.07
CA ARG A 177 -3.60 -14.66 -30.28
C ARG A 177 -4.71 -14.04 -31.14
N ARG A 178 -5.64 -14.83 -31.70
CA ARG A 178 -6.80 -14.32 -32.44
C ARG A 178 -7.70 -13.47 -31.53
N LYS A 179 -7.55 -12.15 -31.62
CA LYS A 179 -8.62 -11.18 -31.28
C LYS A 179 -9.79 -11.43 -32.26
N PRO A 180 -11.06 -11.22 -31.84
CA PRO A 180 -12.18 -11.26 -32.77
C PRO A 180 -12.05 -10.10 -33.78
N ASP A 181 -12.19 -10.43 -35.06
CA ASP A 181 -12.00 -9.53 -36.20
C ASP A 181 -12.99 -8.36 -36.22
N ALA A 182 -12.46 -7.14 -36.33
CA ALA A 182 -13.21 -5.96 -36.75
C ALA A 182 -13.03 -5.77 -38.27
N LYS A 183 -14.16 -5.64 -38.97
CA LYS A 183 -14.28 -5.49 -40.43
C LYS A 183 -13.42 -4.36 -41.00
N LYS A 184 -12.80 -4.64 -42.15
CA LYS A 184 -12.09 -3.69 -43.01
C LYS A 184 -13.05 -2.75 -43.74
N ALA A 185 -12.72 -1.46 -43.76
CA ALA A 185 -12.75 -0.62 -44.95
C ALA A 185 -11.74 0.53 -44.77
N ARG A 186 -10.81 0.69 -45.72
CA ARG A 186 -10.04 1.94 -45.92
C ARG A 186 -10.78 2.73 -47.01
N PRO A 187 -10.69 4.06 -46.94
CA PRO A 187 -10.02 4.73 -48.03
C PRO A 187 -8.88 5.64 -47.54
N THR A 188 -8.00 5.90 -48.49
CA THR A 188 -6.75 6.65 -48.43
C THR A 188 -6.95 8.08 -47.89
N ILE A 189 -6.15 8.49 -46.90
CA ILE A 189 -6.00 9.89 -46.48
C ILE A 189 -4.50 10.14 -46.22
N GLU A 190 -4.07 11.33 -46.64
CA GLU A 190 -2.72 11.89 -46.65
C GLU A 190 -1.95 11.74 -45.32
N ARG A 191 -0.62 11.77 -45.40
CA ARG A 191 0.25 11.85 -44.22
C ARG A 191 -0.16 13.06 -43.38
N PRO A 192 -0.44 12.92 -42.07
CA PRO A 192 -0.47 14.09 -41.23
C PRO A 192 0.97 14.59 -41.10
N SER A 193 1.15 15.86 -41.45
CA SER A 193 2.15 16.73 -40.86
C SER A 193 2.20 16.52 -39.35
N VAL A 194 3.39 16.75 -38.78
CA VAL A 194 3.57 16.94 -37.34
C VAL A 194 2.37 17.71 -36.78
N PRO A 195 1.67 17.25 -35.73
CA PRO A 195 0.72 18.10 -35.05
C PRO A 195 1.49 19.29 -34.44
N GLU A 196 1.49 20.39 -35.20
CA GLU A 196 1.34 21.72 -34.66
C GLU A 196 0.23 21.68 -33.61
N GLU A 197 0.58 22.14 -32.40
CA GLU A 197 -0.31 22.40 -31.27
C GLU A 197 -1.27 21.24 -30.89
N LEU A 198 -0.83 20.45 -29.91
CA LEU A 198 -1.75 19.66 -29.08
C LEU A 198 -2.78 20.63 -28.48
N ASP A 199 -4.00 20.63 -29.00
CA ASP A 199 -5.14 21.32 -28.40
C ASP A 199 -5.27 20.89 -26.93
N ILE A 200 -4.97 21.84 -26.05
CA ILE A 200 -4.91 21.72 -24.58
C ILE A 200 -6.34 21.61 -23.98
N TRP A 201 -7.38 21.52 -24.81
CA TRP A 201 -8.76 21.84 -24.41
C TRP A 201 -9.65 20.64 -24.03
N ASP A 202 -9.15 19.39 -24.09
CA ASP A 202 -9.80 18.24 -23.42
C ASP A 202 -9.16 17.91 -22.05
N THR A 203 -8.39 18.86 -21.53
CA THR A 203 -7.74 18.79 -20.22
C THR A 203 -8.80 19.02 -19.14
N TYR A 204 -8.90 18.10 -18.18
CA TYR A 204 -9.78 18.34 -17.04
C TYR A 204 -9.33 19.59 -16.27
N THR A 205 -10.10 20.64 -16.38
CA THR A 205 -9.87 21.86 -15.60
C THR A 205 -10.38 21.64 -14.18
N SER A 206 -9.55 21.94 -13.19
CA SER A 206 -9.96 21.88 -11.78
C SER A 206 -11.16 22.80 -11.56
N PRO A 207 -12.20 22.40 -10.79
CA PRO A 207 -13.27 23.29 -10.39
C PRO A 207 -12.77 24.55 -9.66
N LEU A 208 -11.60 24.48 -9.03
CA LEU A 208 -10.96 25.64 -8.39
C LEU A 208 -10.62 26.71 -9.41
N ALA A 209 -10.30 26.34 -10.66
CA ALA A 209 -10.00 27.29 -11.73
C ALA A 209 -11.21 28.12 -12.16
N ASN A 210 -12.44 27.72 -11.79
CA ASN A 210 -13.64 28.50 -12.10
C ASN A 210 -13.87 29.65 -11.11
N GLU A 211 -13.07 29.74 -10.04
CA GLU A 211 -13.14 30.84 -9.09
C GLU A 211 -12.32 32.03 -9.59
N ASP A 212 -13.00 33.13 -9.93
CA ASP A 212 -12.35 34.38 -10.32
C ASP A 212 -11.81 35.12 -9.08
N ARG A 213 -10.64 34.69 -8.61
CA ARG A 213 -9.90 35.33 -7.51
C ARG A 213 -8.40 35.24 -7.72
N THR A 214 -7.66 36.08 -7.00
CA THR A 214 -6.21 35.97 -6.91
C THR A 214 -5.80 35.27 -5.62
N ILE A 215 -4.73 34.49 -5.68
CA ILE A 215 -4.11 33.84 -4.52
C ILE A 215 -2.66 34.30 -4.43
N SER A 216 -2.31 34.83 -3.26
CA SER A 216 -0.92 35.16 -2.94
C SER A 216 -0.12 33.91 -2.60
N CYS A 217 1.08 33.81 -3.15
CA CYS A 217 1.97 32.69 -2.84
C CYS A 217 2.43 32.74 -1.37
N PRO A 218 2.40 31.63 -0.60
CA PRO A 218 2.94 31.60 0.76
C PRO A 218 4.42 32.00 0.86
N ASN A 219 5.15 31.92 -0.26
CA ASN A 219 6.56 32.27 -0.36
C ASN A 219 6.80 33.67 -0.95
N ALA A 220 5.76 34.49 -1.11
CA ALA A 220 5.86 35.81 -1.75
C ALA A 220 6.88 36.72 -1.04
N ALA A 221 6.90 36.73 0.30
CA ALA A 221 7.85 37.54 1.06
C ALA A 221 9.32 37.18 0.82
N LYS A 222 9.62 35.91 0.50
CA LYS A 222 11.00 35.42 0.34
C LYS A 222 11.48 35.47 -1.10
N HIS A 223 10.59 35.25 -2.05
CA HIS A 223 10.93 35.10 -3.47
C HIS A 223 10.34 36.21 -4.35
N SER A 224 9.71 37.23 -3.77
CA SER A 224 9.03 38.31 -4.48
C SER A 224 8.04 37.79 -5.53
N CYS A 225 7.25 36.77 -5.15
CA CYS A 225 6.23 36.22 -6.03
C CYS A 225 5.10 37.21 -6.24
N LYS A 226 4.61 37.29 -7.48
CA LYS A 226 3.36 37.99 -7.81
C LYS A 226 2.15 37.22 -7.27
N ASP A 227 1.04 37.93 -7.11
CA ASP A 227 -0.25 37.29 -6.93
C ASP A 227 -0.63 36.53 -8.20
N LEU A 228 -1.15 35.32 -8.02
CA LEU A 228 -1.46 34.41 -9.12
C LEU A 228 -2.97 34.39 -9.33
N TRP A 229 -3.40 34.55 -10.58
CA TRP A 229 -4.80 34.38 -10.94
C TRP A 229 -5.14 32.89 -10.90
N VAL A 230 -6.24 32.55 -10.23
CA VAL A 230 -6.63 31.17 -9.95
C VAL A 230 -6.95 30.35 -11.21
N PRO A 231 -7.66 30.88 -12.22
CA PRO A 231 -7.86 30.20 -13.50
C PRO A 231 -6.55 29.76 -14.15
N ASP A 232 -5.58 30.67 -14.27
CA ASP A 232 -4.26 30.38 -14.85
C ASP A 232 -3.48 29.37 -14.00
N LEU A 233 -3.46 29.58 -12.68
CA LEU A 233 -2.69 28.76 -11.76
C LEU A 233 -3.10 27.29 -11.81
N TYR A 234 -4.40 27.01 -11.76
CA TYR A 234 -4.91 25.64 -11.74
C TYR A 234 -5.22 25.06 -13.12
N GLY A 235 -5.43 25.92 -14.13
CA GLY A 235 -5.60 25.52 -15.52
C GLY A 235 -4.26 25.22 -16.19
N GLU A 236 -3.44 26.24 -16.41
CA GLU A 236 -2.22 26.14 -17.20
C GLU A 236 -1.02 25.64 -16.39
N PHE A 237 -0.84 26.17 -15.17
CA PHE A 237 0.37 25.91 -14.38
C PHE A 237 0.27 24.68 -13.46
N CYS A 238 -0.79 23.88 -13.56
CA CYS A 238 -0.97 22.65 -12.78
C CYS A 238 -0.87 22.88 -11.25
N GLY A 239 -1.27 24.06 -10.78
CA GLY A 239 -1.16 24.49 -9.38
C GLY A 239 0.28 24.72 -8.92
N VAL A 240 1.19 25.07 -9.82
CA VAL A 240 2.61 25.36 -9.50
C VAL A 240 2.89 26.84 -9.72
N CYS A 241 3.40 27.53 -8.70
CA CYS A 241 3.88 28.90 -8.86
C CYS A 241 5.11 28.93 -9.79
N GLU A 242 5.05 29.64 -10.90
CA GLU A 242 6.17 29.76 -11.84
C GLU A 242 7.43 30.37 -11.20
N ASN A 243 7.26 31.35 -10.32
CA ASN A 243 8.39 32.10 -9.76
C ASN A 243 9.18 31.31 -8.71
N CYS A 244 8.50 30.70 -7.72
CA CYS A 244 9.18 29.98 -6.63
C CYS A 244 9.05 28.44 -6.71
N GLY A 245 8.28 27.91 -7.66
CA GLY A 245 7.98 26.48 -7.77
C GLY A 245 7.22 25.93 -6.56
N HIS A 246 6.41 26.74 -5.88
CA HIS A 246 5.55 26.24 -4.81
C HIS A 246 4.37 25.48 -5.40
N HIS A 247 4.08 24.30 -4.86
CA HIS A 247 2.95 23.48 -5.30
C HIS A 247 1.77 23.74 -4.39
N PHE A 248 0.71 24.31 -4.96
CA PHE A 248 -0.56 24.46 -4.30
C PHE A 248 -1.30 23.12 -4.26
N PRO A 249 -2.04 22.82 -3.18
CA PRO A 249 -2.88 21.63 -3.12
C PRO A 249 -3.95 21.67 -4.21
N LEU A 250 -4.08 20.58 -4.96
CA LEU A 250 -5.18 20.35 -5.90
C LEU A 250 -6.14 19.31 -5.35
N GLU A 251 -7.34 19.21 -5.92
CA GLU A 251 -8.27 18.12 -5.65
C GLU A 251 -7.73 16.79 -6.18
N TYR A 252 -8.13 15.69 -5.55
CA TYR A 252 -7.57 14.37 -5.88
C TYR A 252 -7.97 13.90 -7.30
N GLU A 253 -9.10 14.37 -7.82
CA GLU A 253 -9.60 14.11 -9.17
C GLU A 253 -8.65 14.62 -10.25
N TRP A 254 -8.02 15.78 -10.02
CA TRP A 254 -7.03 16.34 -10.94
C TRP A 254 -5.88 15.35 -11.15
N TYR A 255 -5.37 14.77 -10.06
CA TYR A 255 -4.27 13.81 -10.14
C TYR A 255 -4.67 12.51 -10.83
N LEU A 256 -5.89 12.02 -10.60
CA LEU A 256 -6.39 10.84 -11.29
C LEU A 256 -6.40 11.06 -12.82
N LYS A 257 -6.75 12.26 -13.28
CA LYS A 257 -6.84 12.55 -14.71
C LYS A 257 -5.50 12.90 -15.37
N HIS A 258 -4.56 13.51 -14.63
CA HIS A 258 -3.30 14.00 -15.21
C HIS A 258 -2.09 13.09 -14.98
N LEU A 259 -2.04 12.33 -13.89
CA LEU A 259 -0.84 11.55 -13.57
C LEU A 259 -0.76 10.22 -14.33
N PHE A 260 -1.89 9.74 -14.87
CA PHE A 260 -2.02 8.47 -15.54
C PHE A 260 -2.36 8.66 -17.02
N ASP A 261 -2.39 7.58 -17.80
CA ASP A 261 -2.84 7.63 -19.19
C ASP A 261 -4.37 7.75 -19.26
N SER A 262 -4.86 8.51 -20.25
CA SER A 262 -6.29 8.69 -20.51
C SER A 262 -7.01 7.34 -20.63
N ASP A 263 -8.20 7.24 -20.04
CA ASP A 263 -9.05 6.04 -20.02
C ASP A 263 -8.42 4.75 -19.46
N SER A 264 -7.28 4.86 -18.77
CA SER A 264 -6.59 3.71 -18.19
C SER A 264 -7.11 3.30 -16.81
N ILE A 265 -7.78 4.22 -16.11
CA ILE A 265 -8.17 4.04 -14.71
C ILE A 265 -9.35 3.08 -14.57
N ARG A 266 -9.14 2.00 -13.82
CA ARG A 266 -10.20 1.06 -13.43
C ARG A 266 -10.19 0.86 -11.93
N VAL A 267 -11.11 1.54 -11.25
CA VAL A 267 -11.26 1.49 -9.79
C VAL A 267 -11.76 0.10 -9.37
N PHE A 268 -11.28 -0.39 -8.23
CA PHE A 268 -11.71 -1.64 -7.64
C PHE A 268 -11.79 -1.52 -6.11
N ASN A 269 -12.38 -2.52 -5.44
CA ASN A 269 -12.67 -2.51 -4.00
C ASN A 269 -13.62 -1.35 -3.59
N THR A 270 -14.52 -0.93 -4.49
CA THR A 270 -15.48 0.14 -4.21
C THR A 270 -16.50 -0.26 -3.15
N GLU A 271 -16.74 -1.56 -2.99
CA GLU A 271 -17.61 -2.13 -1.98
C GLU A 271 -17.11 -1.91 -0.54
N ILE A 272 -15.79 -1.74 -0.37
CA ILE A 272 -15.18 -1.61 0.96
C ILE A 272 -15.35 -0.18 1.47
N GLY A 273 -15.94 -0.05 2.66
CA GLY A 273 -16.23 1.24 3.27
C GLY A 273 -15.93 1.28 4.76
N SER A 274 -15.66 2.49 5.26
CA SER A 274 -15.34 2.75 6.66
C SER A 274 -16.59 2.64 7.52
N LEU A 275 -16.50 2.03 8.70
CA LEU A 275 -17.60 1.85 9.66
C LEU A 275 -17.30 2.53 10.98
N ASN A 276 -18.26 2.52 11.91
CA ASN A 276 -18.08 2.88 13.32
C ASN A 276 -18.05 1.62 14.21
N PRO A 277 -16.97 0.82 14.17
CA PRO A 277 -16.93 -0.48 14.85
C PRO A 277 -16.94 -0.41 16.38
N LEU A 278 -16.64 0.76 16.95
CA LEU A 278 -16.54 0.96 18.39
C LEU A 278 -17.72 1.75 18.98
N ASP A 279 -18.73 2.06 18.17
CA ASP A 279 -19.86 2.91 18.55
C ASP A 279 -19.41 4.27 19.08
N TYR A 280 -18.38 4.85 18.45
CA TYR A 280 -17.85 6.14 18.85
C TYR A 280 -18.91 7.24 18.64
N PRO A 281 -19.26 8.03 19.67
CA PRO A 281 -20.33 9.02 19.58
C PRO A 281 -20.13 10.05 18.45
N GLY A 282 -21.14 10.21 17.61
CA GLY A 282 -21.14 11.15 16.49
C GLY A 282 -20.19 10.79 15.33
N PHE A 283 -19.56 9.61 15.35
CA PHE A 283 -18.67 9.21 14.26
C PHE A 283 -19.46 8.78 13.01
N ASP A 284 -20.62 8.16 13.16
CA ASP A 284 -21.49 7.80 12.03
C ASP A 284 -21.91 9.01 11.20
N ASP A 285 -22.27 10.12 11.85
CA ASP A 285 -22.66 11.33 11.12
C ASP A 285 -21.47 11.98 10.41
N ARG A 286 -20.27 11.92 11.03
CA ARG A 286 -19.02 12.34 10.35
C ARG A 286 -18.71 11.48 9.13
N LEU A 287 -19.00 10.17 9.20
CA LEU A 287 -18.85 9.27 8.04
C LEU A 287 -19.89 9.56 6.97
N LYS A 288 -21.16 9.82 7.34
CA LYS A 288 -22.22 10.21 6.38
C LYS A 288 -21.86 11.50 5.65
N LEU A 289 -21.40 12.53 6.38
CA LEU A 289 -20.96 13.80 5.79
C LEU A 289 -19.78 13.61 4.84
N ALA A 290 -18.78 12.80 5.23
CA ALA A 290 -17.65 12.50 4.36
C ALA A 290 -18.06 11.76 3.07
N ARG A 291 -19.00 10.80 3.18
CA ARG A 291 -19.55 10.08 2.03
C ARG A 291 -20.37 11.00 1.13
N ALA A 292 -21.18 11.89 1.70
CA ALA A 292 -21.97 12.86 0.93
C ALA A 292 -21.06 13.84 0.18
N LYS A 293 -19.98 14.32 0.81
CA LYS A 293 -18.99 15.21 0.18
C LYS A 293 -18.24 14.55 -0.97
N THR A 294 -17.82 13.29 -0.80
CA THR A 294 -16.86 12.64 -1.71
C THR A 294 -17.50 11.66 -2.69
N GLY A 295 -18.75 11.25 -2.48
CA GLY A 295 -19.38 10.14 -3.18
C GLY A 295 -18.69 8.79 -2.95
N ARG A 296 -17.77 8.69 -1.99
CA ARG A 296 -16.92 7.50 -1.76
C ARG A 296 -17.11 6.96 -0.34
N ALA A 297 -16.92 5.65 -0.20
CA ALA A 297 -17.11 4.95 1.07
C ALA A 297 -15.89 4.97 2.01
N SER A 298 -14.71 5.38 1.53
CA SER A 298 -13.47 5.42 2.34
C SER A 298 -12.44 6.42 1.79
N ALA A 299 -11.36 6.66 2.56
CA ALA A 299 -10.29 7.60 2.23
C ALA A 299 -9.18 7.05 1.33
N ASN A 300 -9.32 5.81 0.85
CA ASN A 300 -8.34 5.15 -0.02
C ASN A 300 -9.01 4.70 -1.31
N ILE A 301 -8.46 5.14 -2.44
CA ILE A 301 -8.90 4.77 -3.78
C ILE A 301 -7.90 3.78 -4.35
N THR A 302 -8.36 2.58 -4.70
CA THR A 302 -7.50 1.55 -5.31
C THR A 302 -7.93 1.29 -6.74
N PHE A 303 -7.00 1.35 -7.68
CA PHE A 303 -7.29 1.26 -9.10
C PHE A 303 -6.15 0.66 -9.92
N TYR A 304 -6.48 0.13 -11.09
CA TYR A 304 -5.50 -0.13 -12.13
C TYR A 304 -5.32 1.14 -12.94
N ALA A 305 -4.10 1.39 -13.42
CA ALA A 305 -3.81 2.50 -14.31
C ALA A 305 -2.66 2.13 -15.25
N LYS A 306 -2.42 2.98 -16.24
CA LYS A 306 -1.22 2.95 -17.05
C LYS A 306 -0.45 4.26 -16.92
N VAL A 307 0.87 4.16 -17.05
CA VAL A 307 1.77 5.32 -17.11
C VAL A 307 2.70 5.10 -18.29
N MET A 308 2.49 5.85 -19.38
CA MET A 308 3.23 5.67 -20.63
C MET A 308 3.26 4.19 -21.04
N ASP A 309 2.07 3.58 -21.11
CA ASP A 309 1.81 2.17 -21.42
C ASP A 309 2.29 1.12 -20.39
N VAL A 310 2.94 1.53 -19.31
CA VAL A 310 3.29 0.60 -18.22
C VAL A 310 2.08 0.34 -17.33
N ASP A 311 1.62 -0.90 -17.31
CA ASP A 311 0.51 -1.39 -16.49
C ASP A 311 0.88 -1.39 -15.00
N ILE A 312 0.20 -0.58 -14.18
CA ILE A 312 0.44 -0.48 -12.74
C ILE A 312 -0.82 -0.75 -11.91
N VAL A 313 -0.61 -1.04 -10.62
CA VAL A 313 -1.64 -0.97 -9.59
C VAL A 313 -1.34 0.24 -8.72
N ALA A 314 -2.34 1.08 -8.50
CA ALA A 314 -2.20 2.29 -7.70
C ALA A 314 -3.17 2.28 -6.51
N THR A 315 -2.72 2.89 -5.42
CA THR A 315 -3.52 3.21 -4.23
C THR A 315 -3.30 4.67 -3.90
N MET A 316 -4.39 5.42 -3.68
CA MET A 316 -4.37 6.86 -3.45
C MET A 316 -5.08 7.20 -2.15
N LEU A 317 -4.35 7.78 -1.19
CA LEU A 317 -4.90 8.37 0.02
C LEU A 317 -5.16 9.86 -0.21
N TYR A 318 -6.39 10.32 0.06
CA TYR A 318 -6.81 11.69 -0.24
C TYR A 318 -7.48 12.38 0.94
N ASN A 319 -7.43 13.72 0.95
CA ASN A 319 -7.82 14.55 2.08
C ASN A 319 -9.33 14.57 2.37
N ASP A 320 -10.17 14.64 1.33
CA ASP A 320 -11.59 14.99 1.49
C ASP A 320 -12.40 14.00 2.34
N PHE A 321 -11.94 12.76 2.41
CA PHE A 321 -12.49 11.79 3.34
C PHE A 321 -11.64 11.73 4.62
N ARG A 322 -12.06 12.48 5.64
CA ARG A 322 -11.47 12.43 6.99
C ARG A 322 -9.95 12.62 6.98
N ASN A 323 -9.45 13.58 6.21
CA ASN A 323 -8.03 13.93 6.06
C ASN A 323 -7.12 12.75 5.68
N GLY A 324 -7.63 11.78 4.90
CA GLY A 324 -6.82 10.62 4.51
C GLY A 324 -6.42 9.73 5.69
N THR A 325 -7.18 9.75 6.79
CA THR A 325 -6.91 8.89 7.95
C THR A 325 -7.16 7.43 7.62
N VAL A 326 -6.25 6.56 8.07
CA VAL A 326 -6.26 5.13 7.77
C VAL A 326 -6.94 4.37 8.90
N GLY A 327 -8.07 3.73 8.61
CA GLY A 327 -8.74 2.75 9.45
C GLY A 327 -8.80 1.37 8.80
N ALA A 328 -9.63 0.48 9.34
CA ALA A 328 -9.78 -0.92 8.90
C ALA A 328 -10.10 -1.03 7.40
N ALA A 329 -10.97 -0.16 6.89
CA ALA A 329 -11.36 -0.14 5.48
C ALA A 329 -10.20 0.28 4.56
N GLU A 330 -9.48 1.35 4.91
CA GLU A 330 -8.34 1.84 4.13
C GLU A 330 -7.19 0.83 4.12
N GLY A 331 -6.91 0.22 5.27
CA GLY A 331 -5.90 -0.83 5.42
C GLY A 331 -6.24 -2.08 4.60
N GLU A 332 -7.49 -2.55 4.66
CA GLU A 332 -7.94 -3.67 3.83
C GLU A 332 -7.84 -3.36 2.33
N LYS A 333 -8.27 -2.18 1.88
CA LYS A 333 -8.13 -1.76 0.48
C LYS A 333 -6.67 -1.81 0.03
N PHE A 334 -5.77 -1.29 0.85
CA PHE A 334 -4.34 -1.28 0.58
C PHE A 334 -3.76 -2.70 0.48
N VAL A 335 -4.11 -3.59 1.43
CA VAL A 335 -3.70 -5.00 1.42
C VAL A 335 -4.19 -5.70 0.13
N ARG A 336 -5.46 -5.51 -0.24
CA ARG A 336 -6.02 -6.08 -1.48
C ARG A 336 -5.37 -5.50 -2.74
N ALA A 337 -4.92 -4.25 -2.72
CA ALA A 337 -4.14 -3.66 -3.81
C ALA A 337 -2.76 -4.34 -3.93
N CYS A 338 -2.06 -4.56 -2.81
CA CYS A 338 -0.80 -5.32 -2.79
C CYS A 338 -0.97 -6.74 -3.34
N GLU A 339 -2.05 -7.44 -2.96
CA GLU A 339 -2.36 -8.77 -3.49
C GLU A 339 -2.62 -8.77 -4.99
N LYS A 340 -3.37 -7.78 -5.49
CA LYS A 340 -3.65 -7.63 -6.92
C LYS A 340 -2.38 -7.31 -7.71
N ALA A 341 -1.53 -6.43 -7.19
CA ALA A 341 -0.23 -6.12 -7.78
C ALA A 341 0.65 -7.38 -7.86
N ARG A 342 0.72 -8.14 -6.76
CA ARG A 342 1.45 -9.42 -6.69
C ARG A 342 0.92 -10.45 -7.68
N LEU A 343 -0.39 -10.65 -7.71
CA LEU A 343 -1.04 -11.67 -8.54
C LEU A 343 -0.92 -11.36 -10.03
N LYS A 344 -1.04 -10.08 -10.42
CA LYS A 344 -0.87 -9.65 -11.82
C LYS A 344 0.58 -9.41 -12.23
N ARG A 345 1.52 -9.53 -11.30
CA ARG A 345 2.93 -9.20 -11.48
C ARG A 345 3.14 -7.77 -12.01
N ARG A 346 2.54 -6.77 -11.34
CA ARG A 346 2.61 -5.34 -11.72
C ARG A 346 3.30 -4.50 -10.64
N PRO A 347 3.96 -3.38 -11.01
CA PRO A 347 4.41 -2.36 -10.06
C PRO A 347 3.24 -1.81 -9.22
N LEU A 348 3.54 -1.49 -7.96
CA LEU A 348 2.60 -0.89 -7.01
C LEU A 348 3.02 0.55 -6.72
N LEU A 349 2.13 1.50 -6.98
CA LEU A 349 2.29 2.90 -6.62
C LEU A 349 1.35 3.25 -5.45
N ALA A 350 1.90 3.76 -4.36
CA ALA A 350 1.14 4.45 -3.32
C ALA A 350 1.30 5.97 -3.47
N TYR A 351 0.28 6.62 -4.02
CA TYR A 351 0.22 8.07 -4.13
C TYR A 351 -0.46 8.65 -2.89
N VAL A 352 0.29 9.38 -2.08
CA VAL A 352 -0.19 9.95 -0.83
C VAL A 352 -0.46 11.42 -1.07
N HIS A 353 -1.69 11.74 -1.51
CA HIS A 353 -2.12 13.12 -1.61
C HIS A 353 -2.11 13.75 -0.23
N THR A 354 -2.78 13.13 0.75
CA THR A 354 -2.70 13.53 2.16
C THR A 354 -2.98 12.34 3.06
N THR A 355 -2.28 12.25 4.18
CA THR A 355 -2.67 11.38 5.29
C THR A 355 -2.43 12.04 6.64
N GLY A 356 -3.52 12.14 7.41
CA GLY A 356 -3.51 12.64 8.78
C GLY A 356 -3.14 11.58 9.83
N GLY A 357 -2.79 10.35 9.42
CA GLY A 357 -2.41 9.28 10.33
C GLY A 357 -3.45 8.17 10.49
N ILE A 358 -3.36 7.45 11.61
CA ILE A 358 -4.31 6.38 11.96
C ILE A 358 -5.62 6.96 12.45
N ARG A 359 -6.74 6.35 12.05
CA ARG A 359 -8.07 6.80 12.47
C ARG A 359 -8.33 6.47 13.94
N ILE A 360 -8.16 7.47 14.79
CA ILE A 360 -8.33 7.38 16.25
C ILE A 360 -9.72 6.84 16.64
N HIS A 361 -10.77 7.18 15.89
CA HIS A 361 -12.15 6.73 16.13
C HIS A 361 -12.31 5.20 16.11
N GLU A 362 -11.39 4.47 15.48
CA GLU A 362 -11.38 3.01 15.42
C GLU A 362 -10.44 2.37 16.46
N GLY A 363 -9.82 3.17 17.35
CA GLY A 363 -8.98 2.68 18.44
C GLY A 363 -7.84 1.78 17.95
N THR A 364 -7.67 0.63 18.61
CA THR A 364 -6.63 -0.35 18.25
C THR A 364 -6.85 -1.03 16.90
N LEU A 365 -8.09 -1.07 16.38
CA LEU A 365 -8.37 -1.57 15.03
C LEU A 365 -7.67 -0.72 13.97
N GLY A 366 -7.58 0.60 14.19
CA GLY A 366 -6.78 1.49 13.35
C GLY A 366 -5.28 1.18 13.44
N VAL A 367 -4.75 1.00 14.64
CA VAL A 367 -3.31 0.75 14.87
C VAL A 367 -2.86 -0.58 14.26
N THR A 368 -3.68 -1.62 14.34
CA THR A 368 -3.38 -2.93 13.73
C THR A 368 -3.26 -2.88 12.20
N GLN A 369 -3.75 -1.82 11.55
CA GLN A 369 -3.54 -1.63 10.11
C GLN A 369 -2.08 -1.40 9.74
N MET A 370 -1.27 -0.85 10.66
CA MET A 370 0.16 -0.64 10.44
C MET A 370 0.88 -1.96 10.17
N PRO A 371 0.92 -2.95 11.10
CA PRO A 371 1.56 -4.22 10.84
C PRO A 371 0.84 -5.02 9.73
N LYS A 372 -0.50 -4.95 9.63
CA LYS A 372 -1.26 -5.62 8.57
C LYS A 372 -0.82 -5.18 7.16
N CYS A 373 -0.74 -3.88 6.92
CA CYS A 373 -0.28 -3.34 5.65
C CYS A 373 1.21 -3.61 5.43
N THR A 374 2.05 -3.45 6.46
CA THR A 374 3.50 -3.73 6.35
C THR A 374 3.79 -5.18 5.96
N MET A 375 3.05 -6.16 6.50
CA MET A 375 3.18 -7.57 6.08
C MET A 375 2.80 -7.77 4.60
N ALA A 376 1.73 -7.11 4.14
CA ALA A 376 1.32 -7.18 2.73
C ALA A 376 2.35 -6.54 1.78
N VAL A 377 2.96 -5.41 2.16
CA VAL A 377 4.07 -4.79 1.42
C VAL A 377 5.26 -5.73 1.39
N ARG A 378 5.64 -6.31 2.53
CA ARG A 378 6.81 -7.19 2.60
C ARG A 378 6.65 -8.40 1.69
N GLU A 379 5.50 -9.07 1.73
CA GLU A 379 5.21 -10.19 0.81
C GLU A 379 5.23 -9.77 -0.67
N TYR A 380 4.75 -8.57 -0.97
CA TYR A 380 4.78 -8.04 -2.34
C TYR A 380 6.22 -7.79 -2.80
N ILE A 381 7.05 -7.15 -1.98
CA ILE A 381 8.47 -6.91 -2.28
C ILE A 381 9.24 -8.22 -2.39
N ASP A 382 9.06 -9.14 -1.44
CA ASP A 382 9.72 -10.45 -1.43
C ASP A 382 9.34 -11.31 -2.64
N SER A 383 8.16 -11.08 -3.22
CA SER A 383 7.76 -11.75 -4.46
C SER A 383 8.48 -11.21 -5.70
N GLY A 384 9.23 -10.11 -5.61
CA GLY A 384 9.88 -9.43 -6.73
C GLY A 384 9.11 -8.21 -7.26
N GLY A 385 8.21 -7.62 -6.46
CA GLY A 385 7.43 -6.44 -6.85
C GLY A 385 8.20 -5.13 -6.67
N LEU A 386 7.95 -4.14 -7.54
CA LEU A 386 8.43 -2.77 -7.36
C LEU A 386 7.37 -1.95 -6.62
N TYR A 387 7.69 -1.54 -5.40
CA TYR A 387 6.84 -0.65 -4.61
C TYR A 387 7.42 0.76 -4.63
N ILE A 388 6.63 1.74 -5.07
CA ILE A 388 6.97 3.17 -5.08
C ILE A 388 5.94 3.92 -4.23
N VAL A 389 6.41 4.83 -3.39
CA VAL A 389 5.57 5.75 -2.61
C VAL A 389 5.89 7.17 -3.02
N VAL A 390 4.87 7.99 -3.23
CA VAL A 390 5.04 9.43 -3.49
C VAL A 390 4.18 10.24 -2.53
N TYR A 391 4.81 11.18 -1.80
CA TYR A 391 4.15 12.10 -0.87
C TYR A 391 3.93 13.47 -1.51
N ASP A 392 2.70 13.96 -1.60
CA ASP A 392 2.39 15.20 -2.34
C ASP A 392 2.09 16.41 -1.44
N ASN A 393 1.16 16.29 -0.50
CA ASN A 393 0.85 17.36 0.44
C ASN A 393 1.33 16.98 1.86
N ASN A 394 0.42 16.86 2.81
CA ASN A 394 0.74 16.58 4.21
C ASN A 394 0.67 15.07 4.49
N SER A 395 1.79 14.47 4.88
CA SER A 395 1.90 13.04 5.19
C SER A 395 2.49 12.84 6.58
N TYR A 396 1.66 12.38 7.52
CA TYR A 396 2.04 12.25 8.92
C TYR A 396 1.77 10.86 9.53
N ALA A 397 2.43 10.62 10.66
CA ALA A 397 2.10 9.60 11.67
C ALA A 397 2.21 8.14 11.21
N GLY A 398 1.29 7.30 11.67
CA GLY A 398 1.39 5.84 11.58
C GLY A 398 1.59 5.28 10.16
N PRO A 399 0.88 5.75 9.12
CA PRO A 399 1.10 5.28 7.75
C PRO A 399 2.53 5.53 7.26
N VAL A 400 3.09 6.72 7.50
CA VAL A 400 4.47 7.08 7.18
C VAL A 400 5.47 6.22 7.97
N ALA A 401 5.21 5.97 9.25
CA ALA A 401 6.05 5.10 10.08
C ALA A 401 5.87 3.59 9.85
N SER A 402 5.01 3.17 8.92
CA SER A 402 4.74 1.76 8.64
C SER A 402 4.78 1.48 7.15
N PHE A 403 3.66 1.12 6.53
CA PHE A 403 3.62 0.58 5.19
C PHE A 403 4.06 1.56 4.11
N LEU A 404 3.91 2.88 4.30
CA LEU A 404 4.43 3.88 3.37
C LEU A 404 5.95 4.06 3.53
N GLY A 405 6.45 4.09 4.77
CA GLY A 405 7.88 4.24 5.06
C GLY A 405 8.73 2.99 4.81
N CYS A 406 8.12 1.81 4.70
CA CYS A 406 8.85 0.57 4.36
C CYS A 406 9.18 0.44 2.86
N SER A 407 8.79 1.40 2.01
CA SER A 407 9.14 1.37 0.60
C SER A 407 10.64 1.66 0.40
N PRO A 408 11.36 0.87 -0.42
CA PRO A 408 12.73 1.19 -0.81
C PRO A 408 12.81 2.42 -1.74
N TYR A 409 11.70 2.77 -2.39
CA TYR A 409 11.61 3.91 -3.31
C TYR A 409 10.50 4.86 -2.87
N GLN A 410 10.90 5.99 -2.31
CA GLN A 410 10.06 7.02 -1.73
C GLN A 410 10.45 8.37 -2.33
N PHE A 411 9.48 9.04 -2.92
CA PHE A 411 9.64 10.36 -3.50
C PHE A 411 8.65 11.33 -2.89
N ALA A 412 8.90 12.61 -3.11
CA ALA A 412 8.05 13.67 -2.61
C ALA A 412 7.78 14.70 -3.71
N ILE A 413 6.57 15.23 -3.81
CA ILE A 413 6.33 16.44 -4.61
C ILE A 413 6.90 17.62 -3.84
N ARG A 414 7.47 18.57 -4.58
CA ARG A 414 8.02 19.80 -4.03
C ARG A 414 6.93 20.53 -3.22
N SER A 415 7.27 20.97 -2.01
CA SER A 415 6.35 21.57 -1.01
C SER A 415 5.54 20.60 -0.15
N SER A 416 5.67 19.29 -0.34
CA SER A 416 5.12 18.30 0.60
C SER A 416 5.74 18.41 1.99
N ARG A 417 4.96 17.99 3.00
CA ARG A 417 5.39 17.87 4.39
C ARG A 417 5.34 16.43 4.85
N ILE A 418 6.45 15.94 5.40
CA ILE A 418 6.61 14.55 5.82
C ILE A 418 7.11 14.52 7.26
N GLY A 419 6.46 13.74 8.11
CA GLY A 419 6.88 13.57 9.50
C GLY A 419 6.16 12.46 10.23
N PHE A 420 6.67 12.09 11.41
CA PHE A 420 5.94 11.18 12.30
C PHE A 420 4.89 11.95 13.11
N ALA A 421 5.31 12.81 14.03
CA ALA A 421 4.38 13.69 14.75
C ALA A 421 4.13 14.96 13.92
N GLY A 422 2.89 15.47 13.97
CA GLY A 422 2.57 16.80 13.42
C GLY A 422 3.08 17.91 14.35
N SER A 423 3.33 19.09 13.80
CA SER A 423 3.88 20.25 14.54
C SER A 423 3.11 20.56 15.82
N ARG A 424 1.77 20.49 15.77
CA ARG A 424 0.90 20.69 16.94
C ARG A 424 1.20 19.70 18.07
N VAL A 425 1.32 18.42 17.76
CA VAL A 425 1.56 17.36 18.76
C VAL A 425 2.95 17.53 19.38
N ILE A 426 3.94 17.91 18.57
CA ILE A 426 5.29 18.16 19.07
C ILE A 426 5.27 19.35 20.03
N ARG A 427 4.67 20.48 19.65
CA ARG A 427 4.51 21.66 20.51
C ARG A 427 3.80 21.34 21.82
N GLU A 428 2.70 20.57 21.77
CA GLU A 428 1.96 20.15 22.97
C GLU A 428 2.80 19.25 23.90
N THR A 429 3.79 18.54 23.37
CA THR A 429 4.64 17.61 24.15
C THR A 429 5.91 18.26 24.67
N THR A 430 6.60 19.06 23.85
CA THR A 430 7.90 19.66 24.18
C THR A 430 7.77 21.08 24.74
N GLY A 431 6.65 21.76 24.49
CA GLY A 431 6.47 23.18 24.82
C GLY A 431 7.16 24.14 23.85
N GLU A 432 7.85 23.63 22.82
CA GLU A 432 8.64 24.42 21.87
C GLU A 432 7.91 24.59 20.53
N ASP A 433 8.02 25.78 19.95
CA ASP A 433 7.54 26.05 18.60
C ASP A 433 8.53 25.55 17.56
N LEU A 434 8.02 24.78 16.60
CA LEU A 434 8.83 24.23 15.52
C LEU A 434 9.01 25.26 14.39
N PRO A 435 10.21 25.32 13.78
CA PRO A 435 10.39 26.07 12.54
C PRO A 435 9.37 25.64 11.47
N PRO A 436 8.85 26.58 10.66
CA PRO A 436 7.78 26.29 9.69
C PRO A 436 8.21 25.28 8.61
N ASP A 437 9.52 25.15 8.37
CA ASP A 437 10.12 24.25 7.40
C ASP A 437 10.54 22.88 7.98
N TYR A 438 10.33 22.62 9.28
CA TYR A 438 10.82 21.42 9.95
C TYR A 438 10.41 20.11 9.26
N HIS A 439 9.16 20.04 8.77
CA HIS A 439 8.61 18.89 8.04
C HIS A 439 8.75 18.97 6.52
N ASN A 440 9.41 20.00 5.98
CA ASN A 440 9.56 20.16 4.53
C ASN A 440 10.25 18.92 3.93
N CYS A 441 9.78 18.45 2.77
CA CYS A 441 10.41 17.35 2.02
C CYS A 441 11.92 17.51 1.79
N ARG A 442 12.44 18.73 1.69
CA ARG A 442 13.90 18.98 1.62
C ARG A 442 14.64 18.51 2.87
N ASN A 443 14.04 18.70 4.04
CA ASN A 443 14.58 18.19 5.30
C ASN A 443 14.46 16.66 5.38
N ALA A 444 13.38 16.08 4.88
CA ALA A 444 13.24 14.62 4.76
C ALA A 444 14.31 14.02 3.83
N LEU A 445 14.60 14.67 2.69
CA LEU A 445 15.67 14.27 1.77
C LEU A 445 17.05 14.37 2.42
N ARG A 446 17.34 15.51 3.08
CA ARG A 446 18.61 15.73 3.79
C ARG A 446 18.87 14.69 4.88
N ARG A 447 17.81 14.20 5.54
CA ARG A 447 17.88 13.14 6.57
C ARG A 447 17.86 11.72 5.98
N GLY A 448 17.78 11.57 4.65
CA GLY A 448 17.77 10.27 3.98
C GLY A 448 16.45 9.49 4.08
N HIS A 449 15.33 10.15 4.42
CA HIS A 449 14.02 9.48 4.52
C HIS A 449 13.34 9.26 3.15
N ILE A 450 13.71 10.05 2.15
CA ILE A 450 13.22 9.95 0.77
C ILE A 450 14.40 9.95 -0.21
N GLN A 451 14.21 9.40 -1.40
CA GLN A 451 15.25 9.29 -2.42
C GLN A 451 15.28 10.48 -3.38
N GLY A 452 14.18 11.24 -3.48
CA GLY A 452 14.14 12.40 -4.37
C GLY A 452 12.89 13.25 -4.23
N ILE A 453 12.98 14.46 -4.79
CA ILE A 453 11.88 15.42 -4.85
C ILE A 453 11.56 15.66 -6.33
N TRP A 454 10.28 15.60 -6.68
CA TRP A 454 9.79 15.79 -8.04
C TRP A 454 8.94 17.06 -8.14
N ASP A 455 8.98 17.68 -9.31
CA ASP A 455 7.95 18.63 -9.72
C ASP A 455 6.73 17.86 -10.23
N ARG A 456 5.53 18.28 -9.84
CA ARG A 456 4.25 17.72 -10.29
C ARG A 456 4.14 17.70 -11.81
N ARG A 457 4.66 18.71 -12.51
CA ARG A 457 4.64 18.81 -13.98
C ARG A 457 5.45 17.70 -14.65
N ASP A 458 6.52 17.26 -13.98
CA ASP A 458 7.38 16.18 -14.45
C ASP A 458 7.02 14.81 -13.87
N PHE A 459 5.97 14.71 -13.05
CA PHE A 459 5.64 13.49 -12.32
C PHE A 459 5.53 12.27 -13.23
N LYS A 460 4.79 12.40 -14.34
CA LYS A 460 4.53 11.27 -15.26
C LYS A 460 5.83 10.75 -15.88
N LYS A 461 6.71 11.66 -16.30
CA LYS A 461 8.05 11.34 -16.85
C LYS A 461 8.96 10.70 -15.80
N ASN A 462 8.99 11.27 -14.58
CA ASN A 462 9.79 10.77 -13.48
C ASN A 462 9.34 9.38 -13.01
N LEU A 463 8.02 9.17 -12.91
CA LEU A 463 7.46 7.89 -12.56
C LEU A 463 7.76 6.85 -13.64
N TYR A 464 7.58 7.17 -14.92
CA TYR A 464 7.94 6.27 -16.02
C TYR A 464 9.41 5.87 -15.98
N LYS A 465 10.31 6.85 -15.82
CA LYS A 465 11.74 6.59 -15.66
C LYS A 465 12.02 5.69 -14.46
N ALA A 466 11.41 5.95 -13.31
CA ALA A 466 11.54 5.12 -12.12
C ALA A 466 11.07 3.67 -12.37
N LEU A 467 9.93 3.48 -13.06
CA LEU A 467 9.43 2.15 -13.43
C LEU A 467 10.41 1.41 -14.37
N LEU A 468 11.11 2.13 -15.26
CA LEU A 468 12.07 1.53 -16.18
C LEU A 468 13.46 1.29 -15.58
N THR A 469 13.90 2.12 -14.62
CA THR A 469 15.28 2.08 -14.12
C THR A 469 15.41 1.50 -12.72
N MET A 470 14.39 1.65 -11.86
CA MET A 470 14.46 1.22 -10.46
C MET A 470 14.04 -0.25 -10.25
N GLY A 471 14.59 -0.83 -9.19
CA GLY A 471 14.42 -2.23 -8.79
C GLY A 471 15.60 -3.13 -9.13
N GLY A 472 15.59 -4.34 -8.55
CA GLY A 472 16.67 -5.32 -8.69
C GLY A 472 16.49 -6.29 -9.86
N ARG A 473 17.49 -7.17 -10.07
CA ARG A 473 17.45 -8.26 -11.09
C ARG A 473 16.23 -9.18 -10.97
N ASN A 474 15.58 -9.20 -9.81
CA ASN A 474 14.44 -10.08 -9.49
C ASN A 474 13.07 -9.43 -9.76
N LEU A 475 13.01 -8.26 -10.40
CA LEU A 475 11.72 -7.66 -10.78
C LEU A 475 11.03 -8.48 -11.85
N TYR A 476 9.83 -8.99 -11.55
CA TYR A 476 9.12 -9.87 -12.48
C TYR A 476 8.34 -9.15 -13.59
N TYR A 477 8.19 -7.83 -13.53
CA TYR A 477 7.36 -7.07 -14.49
C TYR A 477 8.17 -6.46 -15.64
N ARG A 478 9.51 -6.46 -15.53
CA ARG A 478 10.41 -6.21 -16.67
C ARG A 478 10.58 -7.46 -17.50
#